data_AF-A0A2D6Q8L8-F1
#
_entry.id   AF-A0A2D6Q8L8-F1
#
_cell.length_a   1.000
_cell.length_b   1.000
_cell.length_c   1.000
_cell.angle_alpha   90.00
_cell.angle_beta   90.00
_cell.angle_gamma   90.00
#
_symmetry.space_group_name_H-M   'P 1'
#
loop_
_entity.id
_entity.type
_entity.pdbx_description
1 polymer ?
#
loop_
_entity_poly.entity_id
_entity_poly.type
_entity_poly.pdbx_seq_one_letter_code
_entity_poly.pdbx_strand_id
1 'polypeptide(L)'
;MNRIEFNKGKQKAFINQCINNLNLTSLRGLLQLGISTNYNNLKNYYSERRNIPEDLFQDLIYLAKIKPETLDIKTKPENWGQIKGGKISKRIKTQ
;
A
#
# COMPACT_ATOMS: atom_id res chain seq x y z
N MET A 1 4.70 11.36 0.41
CA MET A 1 4.44 10.12 1.14
C MET A 1 5.02 8.91 0.42
N ASN A 2 6.03 8.28 1.02
CA ASN A 2 6.65 7.10 0.40
C ASN A 2 5.69 5.91 0.38
N ARG A 3 6.02 4.94 -0.46
CA ARG A 3 5.30 3.69 -0.67
C ARG A 3 6.23 2.53 -0.39
N ILE A 4 5.72 1.49 0.25
CA ILE A 4 6.42 0.25 0.48
C ILE A 4 6.11 -0.71 -0.65
N GLU A 5 7.14 -1.11 -1.38
CA GLU A 5 7.10 -2.14 -2.40
C GLU A 5 7.54 -3.48 -1.81
N PHE A 6 6.72 -4.49 -2.03
CA PHE A 6 7.02 -5.87 -1.72
C PHE A 6 7.32 -6.63 -3.02
N ASN A 7 8.06 -7.72 -2.90
CA ASN A 7 8.12 -8.71 -3.98
C ASN A 7 6.72 -9.30 -4.25
N LYS A 8 6.49 -9.76 -5.48
CA LYS A 8 5.21 -10.33 -5.91
C LYS A 8 4.77 -11.47 -4.97
N GLY A 9 3.52 -11.42 -4.51
CA GLY A 9 2.92 -12.34 -3.55
C GLY A 9 3.22 -12.02 -2.08
N LYS A 10 4.28 -11.24 -1.79
CA LYS A 10 4.69 -10.95 -0.40
C LYS A 10 3.84 -9.88 0.26
N GLN A 11 3.26 -8.95 -0.50
CA GLN A 11 2.34 -7.96 0.07
C GLN A 11 1.06 -8.62 0.59
N LYS A 12 0.49 -9.54 -0.20
CA LYS A 12 -0.66 -10.34 0.24
C LYS A 12 -0.31 -11.20 1.45
N ALA A 13 0.86 -11.85 1.43
CA ALA A 13 1.34 -12.66 2.56
C ALA A 13 1.52 -11.83 3.83
N PHE A 14 2.09 -10.62 3.73
CA PHE A 14 2.21 -9.68 4.83
C PHE A 14 0.85 -9.30 5.44
N ILE A 15 -0.13 -8.98 4.59
CA ILE A 15 -1.48 -8.64 5.09
C ILE A 15 -2.15 -9.85 5.76
N ASN A 16 -2.01 -11.06 5.19
CA ASN A 16 -2.50 -12.28 5.83
C ASN A 16 -1.82 -12.52 7.19
N GLN A 17 -0.51 -12.27 7.28
CA GLN A 17 0.23 -12.37 8.54
C GLN A 17 -0.28 -11.35 9.57
N CYS A 18 -0.57 -10.12 9.15
CA CYS A 18 -1.19 -9.13 10.03
C CYS A 18 -2.54 -9.61 10.57
N ILE A 19 -3.41 -10.13 9.69
CA ILE A 19 -4.72 -10.67 10.05
C ILE A 19 -4.58 -11.81 11.07
N ASN A 20 -3.65 -12.74 10.82
CA ASN A 20 -3.40 -13.87 11.71
C ASN A 20 -2.85 -13.44 13.08
N ASN A 21 -1.85 -12.55 13.11
CA ASN A 21 -1.25 -12.06 14.34
C ASN A 21 -2.23 -11.27 15.21
N LEU A 22 -3.18 -10.58 14.57
CA LEU A 22 -4.22 -9.79 15.23
C LEU A 22 -5.46 -10.62 15.57
N ASN A 23 -5.45 -11.93 15.32
CA ASN A 23 -6.61 -12.83 15.50
C ASN A 23 -7.88 -12.33 14.80
N LEU A 24 -7.73 -11.75 13.61
CA LEU A 24 -8.83 -11.25 12.81
C LEU A 24 -9.31 -12.33 11.82
N THR A 25 -10.59 -12.28 11.45
CA THR A 25 -11.18 -13.23 10.50
C THR A 25 -11.11 -12.75 9.05
N SER A 26 -10.83 -11.47 8.81
CA SER A 26 -10.86 -10.89 7.47
C SER A 26 -10.15 -9.54 7.37
N LEU A 27 -9.91 -9.10 6.13
CA LEU A 27 -9.49 -7.73 5.80
C LEU A 27 -10.36 -6.63 6.43
N ARG A 28 -11.67 -6.88 6.59
CA ARG A 28 -12.57 -5.90 7.21
C ARG A 28 -12.28 -5.73 8.70
N GLY A 29 -11.77 -6.77 9.37
CA GLY A 29 -11.38 -6.69 10.77
C GLY A 29 -10.28 -5.64 10.99
N LEU A 30 -9.38 -5.45 10.03
CA LEU A 30 -8.33 -4.44 10.11
C LEU A 30 -8.91 -3.02 10.25
N LEU A 31 -10.05 -2.74 9.62
CA LEU A 31 -10.71 -1.43 9.70
C LEU A 31 -11.25 -1.12 11.10
N GLN A 32 -11.57 -2.14 11.90
CA GLN A 32 -12.06 -1.96 13.27
C GLN A 32 -10.94 -1.49 14.21
N LEU A 33 -9.68 -1.64 13.81
CA LEU A 33 -8.51 -1.21 14.58
C LEU A 33 -8.18 0.28 14.38
N GLY A 34 -9.01 1.02 13.63
CA GLY A 34 -8.80 2.46 13.42
C GLY A 34 -7.69 2.80 12.43
N ILE A 35 -7.28 1.87 11.57
CA ILE A 35 -6.26 2.13 10.55
C ILE A 35 -6.68 3.22 9.56
N SER A 36 -5.70 3.99 9.10
CA SER A 36 -5.84 5.20 8.28
C SER A 36 -6.21 4.95 6.81
N THR A 37 -7.06 3.95 6.52
CA THR A 37 -7.45 3.60 5.15
C THR A 37 -8.86 3.05 5.04
N ASN A 38 -9.39 3.01 3.81
CA ASN A 38 -10.71 2.46 3.54
C ASN A 38 -10.64 1.03 2.97
N TYR A 39 -11.79 0.34 2.95
CA TYR A 39 -11.87 -1.05 2.49
C TYR A 39 -11.44 -1.25 1.03
N ASN A 40 -11.72 -0.29 0.15
CA ASN A 40 -11.36 -0.38 -1.27
C ASN A 40 -9.85 -0.30 -1.47
N ASN A 41 -9.18 0.59 -0.73
CA ASN A 41 -7.73 0.66 -0.71
C ASN A 41 -7.11 -0.62 -0.15
N LEU A 42 -7.63 -1.15 0.96
CA LEU A 42 -7.20 -2.45 1.49
C LEU A 42 -7.31 -3.58 0.46
N LYS A 43 -8.41 -3.67 -0.29
CA LYS A 43 -8.52 -4.68 -1.36
C LYS A 43 -7.47 -4.48 -2.46
N ASN A 44 -7.18 -3.24 -2.84
CA ASN A 44 -6.15 -2.94 -3.82
C ASN A 44 -4.76 -3.35 -3.33
N TYR A 45 -4.47 -3.10 -2.05
CA TYR A 45 -3.23 -3.56 -1.42
C TYR A 45 -3.18 -5.08 -1.31
N TYR A 46 -4.28 -5.72 -0.89
CA TYR A 46 -4.36 -7.17 -0.79
C TYR A 46 -4.18 -7.89 -2.13
N SER A 47 -4.71 -7.27 -3.20
CA SER A 47 -4.60 -7.77 -4.57
C SER A 47 -3.32 -7.30 -5.28
N GLU A 48 -2.41 -6.65 -4.57
CA GLU A 48 -1.11 -6.15 -5.07
C GLU A 48 -1.24 -5.20 -6.27
N ARG A 49 -2.38 -4.55 -6.43
CA ARG A 49 -2.64 -3.56 -7.49
C ARG A 49 -2.01 -2.20 -7.17
N ARG A 50 -1.77 -1.95 -5.88
CA ARG A 50 -1.17 -0.71 -5.36
C ARG A 50 -0.19 -1.06 -4.25
N ASN A 51 0.87 -0.27 -4.13
CA ASN A 51 1.81 -0.34 -3.02
C ASN A 51 1.21 0.31 -1.77
N ILE A 52 1.55 -0.23 -0.60
CA ILE A 52 1.05 0.27 0.69
C ILE A 52 1.75 1.61 1.01
N PRO A 53 1.03 2.67 1.43
CA PRO A 53 1.65 3.86 1.99
C PRO A 53 2.53 3.51 3.20
N GLU A 54 3.66 4.21 3.36
CA GLU A 54 4.58 3.97 4.47
C GLU A 54 3.90 4.07 5.85
N ASP A 55 3.10 5.11 6.12
CA ASP A 55 2.43 5.26 7.42
C ASP A 55 1.48 4.09 7.71
N LEU A 56 0.68 3.66 6.72
CA LEU A 56 -0.21 2.50 6.88
C LEU A 56 0.60 1.22 7.11
N PHE A 57 1.76 1.08 6.46
CA PHE A 57 2.64 -0.04 6.70
C PHE A 57 3.11 -0.02 8.16
N GLN A 58 3.62 1.10 8.66
CA GLN A 58 4.07 1.29 10.05
C GLN A 58 2.96 0.97 11.07
N ASP A 59 1.74 1.44 10.83
CA ASP A 59 0.58 1.11 11.66
C ASP A 59 0.36 -0.41 11.74
N LEU A 60 0.43 -1.10 10.59
CA LEU A 60 0.21 -2.54 10.51
C LEU A 60 1.33 -3.35 11.19
N ILE A 61 2.61 -3.02 10.97
CA ILE A 61 3.71 -3.74 11.65
C ILE A 61 3.69 -3.47 13.16
N TYR A 62 3.35 -2.26 13.59
CA TYR A 62 3.18 -1.93 15.00
C TYR A 62 2.06 -2.74 15.66
N LEU A 63 0.86 -2.73 15.07
CA LEU A 63 -0.30 -3.46 15.59
C LEU A 63 -0.07 -4.98 15.58
N ALA A 64 0.42 -5.53 14.46
CA ALA A 64 0.63 -6.96 14.29
C ALA A 64 1.91 -7.49 14.97
N LYS A 65 2.70 -6.61 15.61
CA LYS A 65 3.98 -6.93 16.26
C LYS A 65 4.95 -7.69 15.35
N ILE A 66 5.01 -7.28 14.07
CA ILE A 66 5.89 -7.88 13.07
C ILE A 66 7.20 -7.11 13.03
N LYS A 67 8.33 -7.82 13.03
CA LYS A 67 9.66 -7.21 12.89
C LYS A 67 9.93 -6.86 11.43
N PRO A 68 10.21 -5.59 11.08
CA PRO A 68 10.43 -5.17 9.69
C PRO A 68 11.64 -5.84 9.05
N GLU A 69 12.66 -6.20 9.84
CA GLU A 69 13.85 -6.94 9.40
C GLU A 69 13.55 -8.28 8.73
N THR A 70 12.38 -8.87 9.03
CA THR A 70 11.96 -10.15 8.44
C THR A 70 11.32 -10.00 7.07
N LEU A 71 11.10 -8.76 6.61
CA LEU A 71 10.40 -8.44 5.37
C LEU A 71 11.39 -7.90 4.34
N ASP A 72 11.42 -8.53 3.16
CA ASP A 72 12.16 -8.01 2.01
C ASP A 72 11.32 -6.95 1.30
N ILE A 73 11.51 -5.69 1.70
CA ILE A 73 10.76 -4.53 1.22
C ILE A 73 11.67 -3.42 0.70
N LYS A 74 11.15 -2.65 -0.26
CA LYS A 74 11.82 -1.47 -0.80
C LYS A 74 10.94 -0.25 -0.63
N THR A 75 11.53 0.88 -0.24
CA THR A 75 10.82 2.15 -0.13
C THR A 75 10.90 2.91 -1.45
N LYS A 76 9.75 3.35 -1.97
CA LYS A 76 9.63 4.17 -3.19
C LYS A 76 9.08 5.55 -2.86
N PRO A 77 9.61 6.62 -3.48
CA PRO A 77 9.06 7.96 -3.29
C PRO A 77 7.66 8.07 -3.91
N GLU A 78 6.84 8.99 -3.40
CA GLU A 78 5.43 9.16 -3.78
C GLU A 78 5.20 9.31 -5.29
N ASN A 79 6.10 10.05 -5.95
CA ASN A 79 5.99 10.39 -7.37
C ASN A 79 6.54 9.29 -8.30
N TRP A 80 6.87 8.11 -7.77
CA TRP A 80 7.45 7.04 -8.56
C TRP A 80 6.45 6.50 -9.58
N GLY A 81 6.72 6.71 -10.87
CA GLY A 81 5.82 6.34 -11.96
C GLY A 81 4.73 7.38 -12.27
N GLN A 82 4.68 8.51 -11.56
CA GLN A 82 3.85 9.64 -11.94
C GLN A 82 4.56 10.40 -13.08
N ILE A 83 4.09 10.21 -14.31
CA ILE A 83 4.43 11.10 -15.42
C ILE A 83 3.87 12.48 -15.06
N LYS A 84 4.73 13.48 -14.85
CA LYS A 84 4.35 14.87 -14.61
C LYS A 84 3.59 15.41 -15.82
N GLY A 85 2.28 15.22 -15.87
CA GLY A 85 1.37 15.83 -16.84
C GLY A 85 1.59 15.37 -18.28
N GLY A 86 0.52 14.92 -18.92
CA GLY A 86 0.50 14.77 -20.37
C GLY A 86 0.93 16.07 -21.05
N LYS A 87 1.71 15.95 -22.14
CA LYS A 87 2.03 17.06 -23.05
C LYS A 87 0.83 18.01 -23.16
N ILE A 88 1.04 19.27 -22.80
CA ILE A 88 0.18 20.38 -23.20
C ILE A 88 -0.16 20.17 -24.68
N SER A 89 -1.45 19.97 -24.97
CA SER A 89 -1.94 19.80 -26.34
C SER A 89 -1.54 21.05 -27.13
N LYS A 90 -0.60 20.92 -28.08
CA LYS A 90 -0.38 21.93 -29.11
C LYS A 90 -1.56 21.89 -30.09
N ARG A 91 -2.71 22.47 -29.71
CA ARG A 91 -3.68 22.93 -30.71
C ARG A 91 -3.12 24.21 -31.31
N ILE A 92 -2.35 24.06 -32.38
CA ILE A 92 -2.04 25.17 -33.29
C ILE A 92 -3.40 25.58 -33.89
N LYS A 93 -3.93 26.74 -33.49
CA LYS A 93 -4.98 27.41 -34.27
C LYS A 93 -4.30 27.96 -35.53
N THR A 94 -4.55 27.34 -36.67
CA THR A 94 -4.30 27.96 -37.97
C THR A 94 -5.32 29.09 -38.13
N GLN A 95 -4.85 30.33 -38.23
CA GLN A 95 -5.60 31.48 -38.75
C GLN A 95 -5.37 31.58 -40.25
#